data_AF-A0ABD0NF60-F1
#
_entry.id   AF-A0ABD0NF60-F1
#
_cell.length_a   1.000
_cell.length_b   1.000
_cell.length_c   1.000
_cell.angle_alpha   90.00
_cell.angle_beta   90.00
_cell.angle_gamma   90.00
#
_symmetry.space_group_name_H-M   'P 1'
#
loop_
_entity.id
_entity.type
_entity.pdbx_description
1 polymer ?
#
loop_
_entity_poly.entity_id
_entity_poly.type
_entity_poly.pdbx_seq_one_letter_code
_entity_poly.pdbx_strand_id
1 'polypeptide(L)'
;VLLFNPYSSPVKKLKHKTKGRLHWILQGLCVCCATAGLAAIVYNKNLNEKPHFTTWHGLIGVLTSVGGLPLLYPKLAKGWSLAKLKRYHATSGLLTYLLGSLSLFLGLCSAWFSSSVNGYGWYLAVLCPVLQVTNAYMARKRMQY
;
A
#
# COMPACT_ATOMS: atom_id res chain seq x y z
N VAL A 1 2.24 -0.85 9.90
CA VAL A 1 2.43 0.40 10.66
C VAL A 1 1.12 1.05 11.13
N LEU A 2 0.17 1.38 10.24
CA LEU A 2 -1.05 2.13 10.61
C LEU A 2 -1.97 1.46 11.66
N LEU A 3 -2.05 0.12 11.68
CA LEU A 3 -2.85 -0.61 12.69
C LEU A 3 -2.42 -0.36 14.15
N PHE A 4 -1.18 0.09 14.35
CA PHE A 4 -0.64 0.38 15.67
C PHE A 4 -0.89 1.82 16.12
N ASN A 5 -1.48 2.68 15.26
CA ASN A 5 -1.88 4.02 15.67
C ASN A 5 -3.06 3.95 16.66
N PRO A 6 -2.93 4.48 17.88
CA PRO A 6 -4.01 4.41 18.87
C PRO A 6 -5.25 5.24 18.50
N TYR A 7 -5.12 6.26 17.65
CA TYR A 7 -6.17 7.23 17.36
C TYR A 7 -6.99 6.86 16.11
N SER A 8 -6.34 6.41 15.04
CA SER A 8 -6.98 6.15 13.74
C SER A 8 -7.15 4.68 13.39
N SER A 9 -6.61 3.76 14.20
CA SER A 9 -6.68 2.33 13.88
C SER A 9 -8.12 1.79 14.00
N PRO A 10 -8.64 1.10 12.96
CA PRO A 10 -9.96 0.46 13.02
C PRO A 10 -9.99 -0.66 14.06
N VAL A 11 -8.83 -1.17 14.48
CA VAL A 11 -8.68 -2.25 15.46
C VAL A 11 -8.04 -1.76 16.77
N LYS A 12 -8.28 -0.49 17.15
CA LYS A 12 -7.66 0.16 18.32
C LYS A 12 -7.78 -0.65 19.63
N LYS A 13 -8.90 -1.34 19.84
CA LYS A 13 -9.20 -2.14 21.06
C LYS A 13 -8.43 -3.47 21.13
N LEU A 14 -7.81 -3.94 20.03
CA LEU A 14 -7.12 -5.22 20.03
C LEU A 14 -5.75 -5.14 20.74
N LYS A 15 -5.36 -6.26 21.36
CA LYS A 15 -4.04 -6.42 21.99
C LYS A 15 -2.91 -6.26 20.96
N HIS A 16 -1.75 -5.78 21.39
CA HIS A 16 -0.59 -5.55 20.51
C HIS A 16 -0.17 -6.81 19.74
N LYS A 17 -0.17 -7.98 20.38
CA LYS A 17 0.14 -9.28 19.74
C LYS A 17 -0.82 -9.60 18.58
N THR A 18 -2.11 -9.35 18.77
CA THR A 18 -3.14 -9.54 17.73
C THR A 18 -2.98 -8.55 16.59
N LYS A 19 -2.70 -7.27 16.89
CA LYS A 19 -2.37 -6.25 15.88
C LYS A 19 -1.16 -6.65 15.03
N GLY A 20 -0.14 -7.25 15.66
CA GLY A 20 1.02 -7.82 14.96
C GLY A 20 0.67 -8.92 13.97
N ARG A 21 -0.17 -9.88 14.38
CA ARG A 21 -0.63 -10.96 13.47
C ARG A 21 -1.45 -10.41 12.31
N LEU A 22 -2.41 -9.52 12.59
CA LEU A 22 -3.21 -8.87 11.55
C LEU A 22 -2.34 -8.06 10.59
N HIS A 23 -1.33 -7.34 11.10
CA HIS A 23 -0.41 -6.59 10.25
C HIS A 23 0.32 -7.51 9.28
N TRP A 24 0.85 -8.64 9.74
CA TRP A 24 1.52 -9.61 8.87
C TRP A 24 0.58 -10.23 7.84
N ILE A 25 -0.63 -10.64 8.24
CA ILE A 25 -1.65 -11.20 7.33
C ILE A 25 -1.99 -10.19 6.23
N LEU A 26 -2.29 -8.94 6.60
CA LEU A 26 -2.63 -7.90 5.64
C LEU A 26 -1.46 -7.56 4.70
N GLN A 27 -0.22 -7.58 5.20
CA GLN A 27 0.95 -7.38 4.34
C GLN A 27 1.14 -8.54 3.36
N GLY A 28 0.92 -9.78 3.80
CA GLY A 28 0.93 -10.95 2.91
C GLY A 28 -0.12 -10.84 1.81
N LEU A 29 -1.37 -10.53 2.18
CA LEU A 29 -2.45 -10.30 1.21
C LEU A 29 -2.13 -9.16 0.24
N CYS A 30 -1.58 -8.04 0.74
CA CYS A 30 -1.17 -6.91 -0.09
C CYS A 30 -0.14 -7.33 -1.14
N VAL A 31 0.90 -8.08 -0.74
CA VAL A 31 1.91 -8.61 -1.67
C VAL A 31 1.28 -9.55 -2.69
N CYS A 32 0.45 -10.50 -2.26
CA CYS A 32 -0.24 -11.41 -3.17
C CYS A 32 -1.09 -10.68 -4.21
N CYS A 33 -1.91 -9.70 -3.78
CA CYS A 33 -2.74 -8.90 -4.67
C CYS A 33 -1.90 -8.04 -5.64
N ALA A 34 -0.82 -7.41 -5.15
CA ALA A 34 0.06 -6.61 -5.97
C ALA A 34 0.77 -7.46 -7.03
N THR A 35 1.27 -8.64 -6.66
CA THR A 35 1.89 -9.59 -7.61
C THR A 35 0.89 -10.10 -8.63
N ALA A 36 -0.32 -10.49 -8.22
CA ALA A 36 -1.36 -10.93 -9.13
C ALA A 36 -1.78 -9.83 -10.11
N GLY A 37 -1.97 -8.59 -9.62
CA GLY A 37 -2.30 -7.44 -10.46
C GLY A 37 -1.18 -7.09 -11.44
N LEU A 38 0.08 -7.14 -11.01
CA LEU A 38 1.23 -6.94 -11.88
C LEU A 38 1.33 -8.03 -12.95
N ALA A 39 1.15 -9.29 -12.58
CA ALA A 39 1.15 -10.41 -13.52
C ALA A 39 0.01 -10.25 -14.57
N ALA A 40 -1.19 -9.88 -14.13
CA ALA A 40 -2.33 -9.66 -15.02
C ALA A 40 -2.06 -8.53 -16.02
N ILE A 41 -1.53 -7.39 -15.58
CA ILE A 41 -1.25 -6.27 -16.49
C ILE A 41 -0.08 -6.57 -17.43
N VAL A 42 0.96 -7.27 -16.97
CA VAL A 42 2.08 -7.71 -17.82
C VAL A 42 1.58 -8.68 -18.89
N TYR A 43 0.79 -9.68 -18.50
CA TYR A 43 0.20 -10.63 -19.42
C TYR A 43 -0.70 -9.94 -20.46
N ASN A 44 -1.61 -9.07 -20.01
CA ASN A 44 -2.47 -8.30 -20.91
C ASN A 44 -1.68 -7.41 -21.89
N LYS A 45 -0.60 -6.77 -21.41
CA LYS A 45 0.24 -5.94 -22.28
C LYS A 45 1.01 -6.75 -23.30
N ASN A 46 1.50 -7.95 -22.95
CA ASN A 46 2.14 -8.86 -23.89
C ASN A 46 1.15 -9.29 -24.97
N LEU A 47 -0.07 -9.72 -24.59
CA LEU A 47 -1.10 -10.12 -25.56
C LEU A 47 -1.51 -9.01 -26.55
N ASN A 48 -1.34 -7.75 -26.15
CA ASN A 48 -1.71 -6.59 -26.96
C ASN A 48 -0.50 -5.84 -27.52
N GLU A 49 0.71 -6.41 -27.44
CA GLU A 49 1.96 -5.81 -27.92
C GLU A 49 2.17 -4.36 -27.41
N LYS A 50 1.80 -4.10 -26.16
CA LYS A 50 1.90 -2.77 -25.53
C LYS A 50 3.17 -2.63 -24.71
N PRO A 51 3.82 -1.46 -24.72
CA PRO A 51 5.03 -1.24 -23.94
C PRO A 51 4.74 -1.23 -22.43
N HIS A 52 5.72 -1.72 -21.66
CA HIS A 52 5.65 -1.84 -20.20
C HIS A 52 6.19 -0.60 -19.49
N PHE A 53 5.67 -0.32 -18.30
CA PHE A 53 6.17 0.75 -17.41
C PHE A 53 6.37 2.15 -18.04
N THR A 54 5.56 2.50 -19.03
CA THR A 54 5.62 3.81 -19.72
C THR A 54 4.89 4.95 -19.01
N THR A 55 4.16 4.65 -17.93
CA THR A 55 3.36 5.62 -17.18
C THR A 55 3.92 5.86 -15.79
N TRP A 56 3.69 7.05 -15.22
CA TRP A 56 4.03 7.35 -13.83
C TRP A 56 3.42 6.34 -12.84
N HIS A 57 2.19 5.90 -13.08
CA HIS A 57 1.55 4.83 -12.31
C HIS A 57 2.42 3.55 -12.27
N GLY A 58 2.86 3.09 -13.44
CA GLY A 58 3.69 1.88 -13.57
C GLY A 58 5.08 2.04 -12.95
N LEU A 59 5.76 3.16 -13.19
CA LEU A 59 7.09 3.42 -12.63
C LEU A 59 7.05 3.50 -11.09
N ILE A 60 6.11 4.28 -10.54
CA ILE A 60 5.96 4.44 -9.10
C ILE A 60 5.55 3.11 -8.45
N GLY A 61 4.70 2.30 -9.10
CA GLY A 61 4.32 0.99 -8.59
C GLY A 61 5.52 0.04 -8.42
N VAL A 62 6.41 -0.02 -9.42
CA VAL A 62 7.64 -0.82 -9.33
C VAL A 62 8.59 -0.29 -8.24
N LEU A 63 8.80 1.03 -8.19
CA LEU A 63 9.63 1.66 -7.15
C LEU A 63 9.07 1.43 -5.74
N THR A 64 7.76 1.44 -5.57
CA THR A 64 7.10 1.14 -4.29
C THR A 64 7.38 -0.28 -3.82
N SER A 65 7.50 -1.22 -4.77
CA SER A 65 7.70 -2.65 -4.49
C SER A 65 9.11 -2.97 -3.98
N VAL A 66 10.12 -2.17 -4.31
CA VAL A 66 11.49 -2.37 -3.84
C VAL A 66 11.76 -1.83 -2.44
N GLY A 67 10.94 -0.89 -1.95
CA GLY A 67 11.14 -0.22 -0.65
C GLY A 67 11.08 -1.15 0.57
N GLY A 68 10.50 -2.35 0.43
CA GLY A 68 10.43 -3.37 1.49
C GLY A 68 11.62 -4.33 1.54
N LEU A 69 12.49 -4.36 0.52
CA LEU A 69 13.53 -5.40 0.38
C LEU A 69 14.47 -5.48 1.59
N PRO A 70 14.98 -4.38 2.18
CA PRO A 70 15.89 -4.48 3.32
C PRO A 70 15.26 -5.08 4.58
N LEU A 71 13.92 -5.09 4.69
CA LEU A 71 13.20 -5.77 5.77
C LEU A 71 13.04 -7.28 5.52
N LEU A 72 13.09 -7.70 4.26
CA LEU A 72 12.93 -9.10 3.83
C LEU A 72 14.26 -9.86 3.79
N TYR A 73 15.38 -9.15 3.65
CA TYR A 73 16.71 -9.73 3.58
C TYR A 73 17.56 -9.34 4.80
N PRO A 74 17.62 -10.18 5.85
CA PRO A 74 18.38 -9.89 7.08
C PRO A 74 19.86 -9.58 6.83
N LYS A 75 20.45 -10.12 5.74
CA LYS A 75 21.82 -9.83 5.31
C LYS A 75 22.04 -8.34 5.03
N LEU A 76 21.02 -7.63 4.51
CA LEU A 76 21.08 -6.18 4.25
C LEU A 76 21.00 -5.33 5.54
N ALA A 77 20.48 -5.90 6.62
CA ALA A 77 20.33 -5.24 7.93
C ALA A 77 21.39 -5.68 8.96
N LYS A 78 22.42 -6.43 8.55
CA LYS A 78 23.47 -6.94 9.44
C LYS A 78 24.17 -5.77 10.16
N GLY A 79 24.30 -5.87 11.48
CA GLY A 79 24.96 -4.86 12.32
C GLY A 79 24.08 -3.67 12.71
N TRP A 80 22.80 -3.63 12.33
CA TRP A 80 21.89 -2.57 12.77
C TRP A 80 21.36 -2.83 14.18
N SER A 81 21.30 -1.79 15.01
CA SER A 81 20.61 -1.86 16.30
C SER A 81 19.11 -2.03 16.11
N LEU A 82 18.42 -2.60 17.10
CA LEU A 82 16.96 -2.76 17.09
C LEU A 82 16.24 -1.41 16.92
N ALA A 83 16.77 -0.34 17.54
CA ALA A 83 16.21 1.00 17.42
C ALA A 83 16.30 1.52 15.97
N LYS A 84 17.44 1.31 15.29
CA LYS A 84 17.63 1.65 13.88
C LYS A 84 16.67 0.87 12.99
N LEU A 85 16.52 -0.43 13.23
CA LEU A 85 15.61 -1.28 12.46
C LEU A 85 14.15 -0.85 12.62
N LYS A 86 13.70 -0.53 13.84
CA LYS A 86 12.35 -0.03 14.11
C LYS A 86 12.07 1.30 13.40
N ARG A 87 13.02 2.24 13.44
CA ARG A 87 12.90 3.53 12.73
C ARG A 87 12.84 3.31 11.22
N TYR A 88 13.74 2.49 10.67
CA TYR A 88 13.73 2.16 9.25
C TYR A 88 12.41 1.53 8.82
N HIS A 89 11.90 0.53 9.54
CA HIS A 89 10.61 -0.10 9.25
C HIS A 89 9.44 0.89 9.26
N ALA A 90 9.42 1.82 10.24
CA ALA A 90 8.38 2.84 10.32
C ALA A 90 8.46 3.82 9.14
N THR A 91 9.66 4.30 8.80
CA THR A 91 9.88 5.26 7.71
C THR A 91 9.65 4.61 6.34
N SER A 92 10.21 3.43 6.07
CA SER A 92 10.00 2.73 4.80
C SER A 92 8.54 2.33 4.63
N GLY A 93 7.87 1.85 5.69
CA GLY A 93 6.44 1.56 5.67
C GLY A 93 5.57 2.79 5.37
N LEU A 94 5.95 3.97 5.87
CA LEU A 94 5.27 5.23 5.54
C LEU A 94 5.50 5.64 4.09
N LEU A 95 6.74 5.57 3.60
CA LEU A 95 7.06 5.89 2.20
C LEU A 95 6.34 4.94 1.23
N THR A 96 6.35 3.63 1.49
CA THR A 96 5.61 2.64 0.70
C THR A 96 4.11 2.94 0.70
N TYR A 97 3.54 3.35 1.83
CA TYR A 97 2.13 3.75 1.90
C TYR A 97 1.82 4.98 1.05
N LEU A 98 2.67 6.02 1.11
CA LEU A 98 2.47 7.25 0.33
C LEU A 98 2.62 7.02 -1.17
N LEU A 99 3.69 6.32 -1.58
CA LEU A 99 3.93 5.99 -2.98
C LEU A 99 2.88 5.03 -3.53
N GLY A 100 2.45 4.04 -2.74
CA GLY A 100 1.35 3.15 -3.10
C GLY A 100 0.02 3.89 -3.27
N SER A 101 -0.28 4.83 -2.37
CA SER A 101 -1.47 5.69 -2.47
C SER A 101 -1.43 6.58 -3.71
N LEU A 102 -0.27 7.17 -4.02
CA LEU A 102 -0.07 7.97 -5.22
C LEU A 102 -0.21 7.12 -6.50
N SER A 103 0.40 5.92 -6.52
CA SER A 103 0.25 4.99 -7.64
C SER A 103 -1.21 4.60 -7.84
N LEU A 104 -1.94 4.29 -6.77
CA LEU A 104 -3.36 3.98 -6.83
C LEU A 104 -4.18 5.15 -7.38
N PHE A 105 -3.94 6.37 -6.91
CA PHE A 105 -4.57 7.59 -7.43
C PHE A 105 -4.32 7.78 -8.93
N LEU A 106 -3.06 7.66 -9.37
CA LEU A 106 -2.71 7.75 -10.80
C LEU A 106 -3.37 6.62 -11.63
N GLY A 107 -3.55 5.44 -11.04
CA GLY A 107 -4.28 4.33 -11.67
C GLY A 107 -5.76 4.66 -11.86
N LEU A 108 -6.42 5.18 -10.82
CA LEU A 108 -7.83 5.59 -10.87
C LEU A 108 -8.07 6.75 -11.85
N CYS A 109 -7.11 7.66 -12.00
CA CYS A 109 -7.19 8.78 -12.95
C CYS A 109 -6.71 8.42 -14.37
N SER A 110 -6.32 7.17 -14.62
CA SER A 110 -5.80 6.78 -15.93
C SER A 110 -6.92 6.67 -16.97
N ALA A 111 -6.60 6.98 -18.22
CA ALA A 111 -7.56 6.83 -19.34
C ALA A 111 -8.09 5.40 -19.47
N TRP A 112 -7.25 4.39 -19.18
CA TRP A 112 -7.67 2.99 -19.19
C TRP A 112 -8.69 2.68 -18.10
N PHE A 113 -8.48 3.18 -16.88
CA PHE A 113 -9.43 2.95 -15.78
C PHE A 113 -10.78 3.59 -16.09
N SER A 114 -10.77 4.85 -16.54
CA SER A 114 -11.99 5.58 -16.90
C SER A 114 -12.77 4.95 -18.06
N SER A 115 -12.11 4.25 -18.98
CA SER A 115 -12.79 3.57 -20.10
C SER A 115 -13.19 2.13 -19.78
N SER A 116 -12.49 1.46 -18.87
CA SER A 116 -12.63 0.00 -18.65
C SER A 116 -13.37 -0.36 -17.37
N VAL A 117 -13.42 0.54 -16.37
CA VAL A 117 -14.00 0.25 -15.05
C VAL A 117 -15.22 1.13 -14.82
N ASN A 118 -16.41 0.53 -14.91
CA ASN A 118 -17.70 1.21 -14.83
C ASN A 118 -18.61 0.59 -13.76
N GLY A 119 -19.70 1.29 -13.41
CA GLY A 119 -20.71 0.79 -12.47
C GLY A 119 -20.14 0.44 -11.09
N TYR A 120 -20.53 -0.71 -10.55
CA TYR A 120 -20.12 -1.16 -9.21
C TYR A 120 -18.61 -1.27 -9.03
N GLY A 121 -17.87 -1.66 -10.07
CA GLY A 121 -16.41 -1.80 -10.00
C GLY A 121 -15.72 -0.47 -9.69
N TRP A 122 -16.25 0.63 -10.22
CA TRP A 122 -15.73 1.97 -9.95
C TRP A 122 -15.91 2.37 -8.49
N TYR A 123 -17.11 2.18 -7.95
CA TYR A 123 -17.41 2.50 -6.54
C TYR A 123 -16.55 1.69 -5.58
N LEU A 124 -16.37 0.39 -5.85
CA LEU A 124 -15.52 -0.47 -5.03
C LEU A 124 -14.05 -0.03 -5.03
N ALA A 125 -13.53 0.36 -6.20
CA ALA A 125 -12.15 0.82 -6.34
C ALA A 125 -11.85 2.12 -5.55
N VAL A 126 -12.84 3.01 -5.46
CA VAL A 126 -12.73 4.31 -4.76
C VAL A 126 -13.05 4.19 -3.27
N LEU A 127 -13.90 3.24 -2.87
CA LEU A 127 -14.35 3.10 -1.48
C LEU A 127 -13.20 2.88 -0.49
N CYS A 128 -12.25 1.99 -0.83
CA CYS A 128 -11.13 1.64 0.03
C CYS A 128 -10.25 2.86 0.40
N PRO A 129 -9.72 3.66 -0.55
CA PRO A 129 -8.93 4.84 -0.22
C PRO A 129 -9.76 5.92 0.50
N VAL A 130 -11.04 6.10 0.17
CA VAL A 130 -11.92 7.06 0.86
C VAL A 130 -12.06 6.71 2.34
N LEU A 131 -12.36 5.44 2.66
CA LEU A 131 -12.48 4.99 4.05
C LEU A 131 -11.18 5.21 4.84
N GLN A 132 -10.01 5.05 4.21
CA GLN A 132 -8.73 5.30 4.87
C GLN A 132 -8.54 6.79 5.19
N VAL A 133 -8.83 7.68 4.24
CA VAL A 133 -8.72 9.13 4.42
C VAL A 133 -9.71 9.64 5.47
N THR A 134 -10.96 9.20 5.43
CA THR A 134 -11.99 9.59 6.40
C THR A 134 -11.61 9.19 7.83
N ASN A 135 -11.11 7.96 8.03
CA ASN A 135 -10.67 7.51 9.35
C ASN A 135 -9.47 8.31 9.89
N ALA A 136 -8.53 8.67 9.02
CA ALA A 136 -7.40 9.51 9.40
C ALA A 136 -7.84 10.94 9.76
N TYR A 137 -8.73 11.54 8.95
CA TYR A 137 -9.29 12.87 9.21
C TYR A 137 -10.07 12.92 10.52
N MET A 138 -10.96 11.96 10.76
CA MET A 138 -11.77 11.90 11.99
C MET A 138 -10.90 11.69 13.25
N ALA A 139 -9.82 10.92 13.14
CA ALA A 139 -8.87 10.76 14.23
C ALA A 139 -8.13 12.07 14.55
N ARG A 140 -7.72 12.85 13.53
CA ARG A 140 -7.11 14.16 13.72
C ARG A 140 -8.07 15.13 14.41
N LYS A 141 -9.33 15.19 13.96
CA LYS A 141 -10.36 16.06 14.55
C LYS A 141 -10.54 15.80 16.05
N ARG A 142 -10.55 14.52 16.46
CA ARG A 142 -10.66 14.12 17.88
C ARG A 142 -9.47 14.49 18.76
N MET A 143 -8.31 14.83 18.19
CA MET A 143 -7.16 15.29 18.98
C MET A 143 -7.12 16.81 19.12
N GLN A 144 -7.96 17.54 18.38
CA GLN A 144 -8.04 19.00 18.42
C GLN A 144 -9.12 19.53 19.37
N TYR A 145 -9.93 18.64 19.95
CA TYR A 145 -10.92 18.90 21.00
C TYR A 145 -10.63 17.98 22.17
#